data_AF-T0HZI5-F1
#
_entry.id   AF-T0HZI5-F1
#
_cell.length_a   1.000
_cell.length_b   1.000
_cell.length_c   1.000
_cell.angle_alpha   90.00
_cell.angle_beta   90.00
_cell.angle_gamma   90.00
#
_symmetry.space_group_name_H-M   'P 1'
#
loop_
_entity.id
_entity.type
_entity.pdbx_description
1 polymer ?
#
loop_
_entity_poly.entity_id
_entity_poly.type
_entity_poly.pdbx_seq_one_letter_code
_entity_poly.pdbx_strand_id
1 'polypeptide(L)'
;MLRIRAHQRYAVRRETRILRGLRLVGTGLLVEVSQEGCRIGCVMPADMLPEPVENGEMLVIAPEGAEPFEARVRWSGNGTLGFRLTRAFHHHELDRLIRTCRGEFDAPEAREYGT
;
A
#
# COMPACT_ATOMS: atom_id res chain seq x y z
N MET A 1 -4.72 27.00 8.40
CA MET A 1 -4.06 26.18 9.45
C MET A 1 -3.09 25.22 8.77
N LEU A 2 -1.79 25.53 8.77
CA LEU A 2 -0.75 24.70 8.15
C LEU A 2 -0.43 23.54 9.10
N ARG A 3 -0.93 22.34 8.80
CA ARG A 3 -0.70 21.14 9.61
C ARG A 3 0.57 20.47 9.08
N ILE A 4 1.73 20.86 9.62
CA ILE A 4 3.01 20.19 9.33
C ILE A 4 2.84 18.73 9.74
N ARG A 5 2.88 17.82 8.76
CA ARG A 5 2.83 16.38 9.01
C ARG A 5 4.22 15.97 9.50
N ALA A 6 4.29 15.26 10.63
CA ALA A 6 5.55 14.90 11.28
C ALA A 6 6.44 13.98 10.43
N HIS A 7 5.89 13.27 9.44
CA HIS A 7 6.61 12.32 8.60
C HIS A 7 6.45 12.63 7.11
N GLN A 8 7.57 12.59 6.39
CA GLN A 8 7.63 12.71 4.93
C GLN A 8 6.87 11.55 4.28
N ARG A 9 6.17 11.85 3.18
CA ARG A 9 5.44 10.89 2.35
C ARG A 9 6.13 10.74 1.02
N TYR A 10 6.21 9.51 0.54
CA TYR A 10 6.90 9.15 -0.68
C TYR A 10 5.90 8.56 -1.67
N ALA A 11 5.83 9.16 -2.85
CA ALA A 11 5.09 8.58 -3.97
C ALA A 11 5.81 7.32 -4.47
N VAL A 12 5.02 6.27 -4.67
CA VAL A 12 5.45 4.95 -5.18
C VAL A 12 4.38 4.41 -6.13
N ARG A 13 4.66 3.31 -6.84
CA ARG A 13 3.65 2.62 -7.66
C ARG A 13 3.96 1.13 -7.66
N ARG A 14 3.19 0.36 -6.89
CA ARG A 14 3.33 -1.10 -6.85
C ARG A 14 1.97 -1.78 -6.72
N GLU A 15 1.77 -2.86 -7.46
CA GLU A 15 0.60 -3.71 -7.26
C GLU A 15 0.60 -4.28 -5.85
N THR A 16 -0.59 -4.36 -5.24
CA THR A 16 -0.71 -4.68 -3.83
C THR A 16 -1.96 -5.49 -3.57
N ARG A 17 -1.78 -6.58 -2.84
CA ARG A 17 -2.87 -7.41 -2.33
C ARG A 17 -3.24 -6.93 -0.94
N ILE A 18 -4.54 -6.92 -0.65
CA ILE A 18 -5.11 -6.53 0.64
C ILE A 18 -5.74 -7.79 1.25
N LEU A 19 -5.25 -8.19 2.42
CA LEU A 19 -5.66 -9.43 3.07
C LEU A 19 -6.34 -9.15 4.41
N ARG A 20 -7.42 -9.88 4.68
CA ARG A 20 -8.05 -10.02 6.00
C ARG A 20 -7.62 -11.36 6.58
N GLY A 21 -6.65 -11.33 7.50
CA GLY A 21 -5.91 -12.53 7.87
C GLY A 21 -5.21 -13.12 6.64
N LEU A 22 -5.55 -14.35 6.27
CA LEU A 22 -5.04 -15.02 5.07
C LEU A 22 -5.95 -14.86 3.83
N ARG A 23 -7.14 -14.27 3.99
CA ARG A 23 -8.12 -14.13 2.91
C ARG A 23 -7.84 -12.88 2.09
N LEU A 24 -7.77 -13.02 0.78
CA LEU A 24 -7.73 -11.88 -0.14
C LEU A 24 -9.10 -11.17 -0.13
N VAL A 25 -9.11 -9.88 0.20
CA VAL A 25 -10.34 -9.06 0.19
C VAL A 25 -10.32 -8.01 -0.92
N GLY A 26 -9.13 -7.69 -1.44
CA GLY A 26 -9.01 -6.84 -2.61
C GLY A 26 -7.59 -6.72 -3.11
N THR A 27 -7.45 -6.02 -4.23
CA THR A 27 -6.19 -5.61 -4.83
C THR A 27 -6.22 -4.11 -5.08
N GLY A 28 -5.05 -3.52 -5.30
CA GLY A 28 -4.96 -2.11 -5.67
C GLY A 28 -3.51 -1.72 -5.95
N LEU A 29 -3.29 -0.41 -6.07
CA LEU A 29 -1.98 0.17 -6.27
C LEU A 29 -1.54 0.89 -5.00
N LEU A 30 -0.44 0.46 -4.40
CA LEU A 30 0.25 1.25 -3.39
C LEU A 30 0.82 2.50 -4.07
N VAL A 31 0.28 3.66 -3.72
CA VAL A 31 0.59 4.95 -4.37
C VAL A 31 1.38 5.90 -3.48
N GLU A 32 1.35 5.68 -2.16
CA GLU A 32 2.07 6.50 -1.20
C GLU A 32 2.46 5.67 0.03
N VAL A 33 3.67 5.87 0.52
CA VAL A 33 4.16 5.32 1.79
C VAL A 33 4.79 6.40 2.65
N SER A 34 4.76 6.19 3.96
CA SER A 34 5.44 7.00 4.97
C SER A 34 5.84 6.09 6.12
N GLN A 35 6.55 6.65 7.09
CA GLN A 35 6.98 5.90 8.26
C GLN A 35 5.81 5.32 9.08
N GLU A 36 4.63 5.93 9.04
CA GLU A 36 3.49 5.55 9.91
C GLU A 36 2.25 5.10 9.13
N GLY A 37 2.30 5.04 7.80
CA GLY A 37 1.09 4.79 7.01
C GLY A 37 1.34 4.71 5.52
N CYS A 38 0.31 4.30 4.80
CA CYS A 38 0.31 4.20 3.36
C CYS A 38 -1.07 4.52 2.77
N ARG A 39 -1.11 4.67 1.45
CA ARG A 39 -2.34 4.84 0.68
C ARG A 39 -2.35 3.87 -0.50
N ILE A 40 -3.47 3.19 -0.67
CA ILE A 40 -3.73 2.30 -1.80
C ILE A 40 -4.85 2.92 -2.63
N GLY A 41 -4.60 3.17 -3.90
CA GLY A 41 -5.60 3.63 -4.87
C GLY A 41 -6.06 2.49 -5.78
N CYS A 42 -7.06 2.77 -6.61
CA CYS A 42 -7.62 1.81 -7.58
C CYS A 42 -8.00 0.48 -6.94
N VAL A 43 -8.58 0.54 -5.73
CA VAL A 43 -8.91 -0.64 -4.96
C VAL A 43 -10.07 -1.38 -5.64
N MET A 44 -9.82 -2.65 -5.95
CA MET A 44 -10.79 -3.57 -6.52
C MET A 44 -11.08 -4.69 -5.52
N PRO A 45 -12.35 -5.04 -5.27
CA PRO A 45 -12.70 -6.18 -4.44
C PRO A 45 -12.27 -7.50 -5.09
N ALA A 46 -11.93 -8.50 -4.27
CA ALA A 46 -11.52 -9.82 -4.76
C ALA A 46 -12.68 -10.66 -5.31
N ASP A 47 -13.88 -10.51 -4.73
CA ASP A 47 -15.08 -11.30 -5.06
C ASP A 47 -16.25 -10.37 -5.50
N MET A 48 -17.26 -10.93 -6.19
CA MET A 48 -18.45 -10.18 -6.64
C MET A 48 -19.37 -9.68 -5.50
N LEU A 49 -19.21 -10.20 -4.28
CA LEU A 49 -19.86 -9.71 -3.06
C LEU A 49 -18.78 -9.46 -2.00
N PRO A 50 -18.05 -8.34 -2.08
CA PRO A 50 -17.02 -8.05 -1.10
C PRO A 50 -17.65 -7.76 0.26
N GLU A 51 -17.18 -8.45 1.29
CA GLU A 51 -17.33 -7.93 2.64
C GLU A 51 -16.68 -6.55 2.68
N PRO A 52 -17.41 -5.48 3.06
CA PRO A 52 -16.86 -4.14 3.05
C PRO A 52 -15.65 -4.05 3.97
N VAL A 53 -14.69 -3.21 3.57
CA VAL A 53 -13.56 -2.84 4.41
C VAL A 53 -13.98 -1.66 5.28
N GLU A 54 -13.91 -1.82 6.59
CA GLU A 54 -14.39 -0.83 7.55
C GLU A 54 -13.26 0.02 8.16
N ASN A 55 -13.60 1.23 8.61
CA ASN A 55 -12.66 2.06 9.35
C ASN A 55 -12.29 1.41 10.68
N GLY A 56 -10.99 1.39 11.01
CA GLY A 56 -10.48 0.75 12.22
C GLY A 56 -10.18 -0.74 12.06
N GLU A 57 -10.54 -1.34 10.92
CA GLU A 57 -10.21 -2.72 10.62
C GLU A 57 -8.71 -2.92 10.45
N MET A 58 -8.18 -4.06 10.92
CA MET A 58 -6.78 -4.45 10.74
C MET A 58 -6.67 -5.34 9.51
N LEU A 59 -5.82 -4.95 8.56
CA LEU A 59 -5.57 -5.66 7.32
C LEU A 59 -4.06 -5.85 7.11
N VAL A 60 -3.70 -6.85 6.32
CA VAL A 60 -2.33 -7.06 5.86
C VAL A 60 -2.20 -6.51 4.45
N ILE A 61 -1.22 -5.64 4.26
CA ILE A 61 -0.88 -5.04 2.99
C ILE A 61 0.32 -5.79 2.43
N ALA A 62 0.16 -6.39 1.25
CA ALA A 62 1.18 -7.21 0.60
C ALA A 62 1.53 -6.63 -0.78
N PRO A 63 2.45 -5.66 -0.84
CA PRO A 63 2.97 -5.14 -2.10
C PRO A 63 3.79 -6.22 -2.81
N GLU A 64 3.66 -6.31 -4.13
CA GLU A 64 4.48 -7.21 -4.92
C GLU A 64 5.98 -6.89 -4.75
N GLY A 65 6.80 -7.93 -4.56
CA GLY A 65 8.25 -7.82 -4.38
C GLY A 65 8.69 -7.29 -3.01
N ALA A 66 7.77 -6.91 -2.12
CA ALA A 66 8.07 -6.37 -0.79
C ALA A 66 7.51 -7.25 0.34
N GLU A 67 8.09 -7.12 1.53
CA GLU A 67 7.57 -7.79 2.72
C GLU A 67 6.19 -7.22 3.09
N PRO A 68 5.21 -8.08 3.44
CA PRO A 68 3.89 -7.63 3.84
C PRO A 68 3.92 -7.01 5.23
N PHE A 69 2.97 -6.11 5.51
CA PHE A 69 2.88 -5.41 6.78
C PHE A 69 1.44 -5.17 7.22
N GLU A 70 1.24 -5.14 8.54
CA GLU A 70 -0.07 -4.88 9.14
C GLU A 70 -0.39 -3.39 9.22
N ALA A 71 -1.61 -3.04 8.84
CA ALA A 71 -2.08 -1.68 8.93
C ALA A 71 -3.58 -1.61 9.24
N ARG A 72 -3.96 -0.58 9.98
CA ARG A 72 -5.33 -0.27 10.33
C ARG A 72 -5.92 0.73 9.34
N VAL A 73 -7.11 0.44 8.84
CA VAL A 73 -7.86 1.34 7.95
C VAL A 73 -8.21 2.62 8.72
N ARG A 74 -7.94 3.78 8.12
CA ARG A 74 -8.23 5.10 8.69
C ARG A 74 -9.39 5.79 8.00
N TRP A 75 -9.49 5.60 6.70
CA TRP A 75 -10.54 6.14 5.86
C TRP A 75 -10.61 5.34 4.56
N SER A 76 -11.79 5.32 3.96
CA SER A 76 -12.06 4.78 2.62
C SER A 76 -12.83 5.82 1.81
N GLY A 77 -12.63 5.83 0.50
CA GLY A 77 -13.39 6.71 -0.40
C GLY A 77 -12.83 6.71 -1.81
N ASN A 78 -13.72 6.79 -2.82
CA ASN A 78 -13.38 6.92 -4.23
C ASN A 78 -12.35 5.88 -4.71
N GLY A 79 -12.55 4.60 -4.38
CA GLY A 79 -11.62 3.52 -4.74
C GLY A 79 -10.24 3.63 -4.09
N THR A 80 -10.12 4.39 -2.99
CA THR A 80 -8.87 4.61 -2.27
C THR A 80 -9.04 4.26 -0.80
N LEU A 81 -8.02 3.61 -0.23
CA LEU A 81 -7.92 3.29 1.19
C LEU A 81 -6.69 3.98 1.79
N GLY A 82 -6.89 4.63 2.93
CA GLY A 82 -5.82 5.19 3.74
C GLY A 82 -5.58 4.35 4.98
N PHE A 83 -4.31 4.06 5.26
CA PHE A 83 -3.92 3.17 6.35
C PHE A 83 -2.97 3.87 7.33
N ARG A 84 -3.05 3.46 8.60
CA ARG A 84 -2.02 3.70 9.62
C ARG A 84 -1.38 2.36 9.98
N LEU A 85 -0.06 2.29 9.98
CA LEU A 85 0.66 1.06 10.35
C LEU A 85 0.45 0.75 11.83
N THR A 86 0.43 -0.54 12.17
CA THR A 86 0.41 -0.98 13.58
C THR A 86 1.75 -0.68 14.26
N ARG A 87 2.85 -0.83 13.52
CA ARG A 87 4.21 -0.44 13.91
C ARG A 87 4.79 0.51 12.87
N ALA A 88 5.37 1.61 13.31
CA ALA A 88 6.09 2.51 12.41
C ALA A 88 7.30 1.79 11.78
N PHE A 89 7.55 2.02 10.50
CA PHE A 89 8.75 1.49 9.86
C PHE A 89 10.00 2.10 10.48
N HIS A 90 11.04 1.28 10.63
CA HIS A 90 12.39 1.79 10.74
C HIS A 90 12.82 2.41 9.40
N HIS A 91 13.78 3.33 9.44
CA HIS A 91 14.22 4.05 8.25
C HIS A 91 14.63 3.09 7.11
N HIS A 92 15.39 2.04 7.43
CA HIS A 92 15.83 1.06 6.42
C HIS A 92 14.68 0.22 5.83
N GLU A 93 13.64 -0.09 6.60
CA GLU A 93 12.46 -0.82 6.11
C GLU A 93 11.68 0.03 5.13
N LEU A 94 11.47 1.32 5.48
CA LEU A 94 10.80 2.28 4.61
C LEU A 94 11.59 2.49 3.31
N ASP A 95 12.91 2.67 3.40
CA ASP A 95 13.76 2.92 2.24
C ASP A 95 13.78 1.71 1.29
N ARG A 96 13.89 0.49 1.83
CA ARG A 96 13.78 -0.75 1.06
C ARG A 96 12.41 -0.89 0.37
N LEU A 97 11.33 -0.57 1.08
CA LEU A 97 9.97 -0.58 0.51
C LEU A 97 9.85 0.43 -0.64
N ILE A 98 10.36 1.66 -0.46
CA ILE A 98 10.32 2.69 -1.50
C ILE A 98 11.06 2.24 -2.76
N ARG A 99 12.29 1.73 -2.62
CA ARG A 99 13.12 1.25 -3.73
C ARG A 99 12.45 0.10 -4.49
N THR A 100 11.92 -0.86 -3.75
CA THR A 100 11.14 -1.98 -4.29
C THR A 100 9.91 -1.48 -5.05
N CYS A 101 9.11 -0.60 -4.45
CA CYS A 101 7.90 -0.07 -5.08
C CYS A 101 8.17 0.95 -6.20
N ARG A 102 9.43 1.32 -6.45
CA ARG A 102 9.85 2.13 -7.61
C ARG A 102 10.52 1.30 -8.72
N GLY A 103 10.56 -0.03 -8.54
CA GLY A 103 11.06 -0.97 -9.54
C GLY A 103 12.58 -1.04 -9.65
N GLU A 104 13.30 -0.66 -8.60
CA GLU A 104 14.77 -0.74 -8.60
C GLU A 104 15.29 -2.19 -8.69
N PHE A 105 14.49 -3.15 -8.23
CA PHE A 105 14.81 -4.58 -8.25
C PHE A 105 14.03 -5.37 -9.30
N ASP A 106 13.25 -4.69 -10.15
CA ASP A 106 12.50 -5.35 -11.22
C ASP A 106 13.48 -5.78 -12.32
N ALA A 107 13.29 -6.96 -12.89
CA ALA A 107 14.10 -7.42 -14.01
C ALA A 107 13.96 -6.45 -15.20
N PRO A 108 15.06 -6.17 -15.95
CA PRO A 108 15.08 -5.17 -17.03
C PRO A 108 14.18 -5.49 -18.24
N GLU A 109 13.53 -6.66 -18.28
CA GLU A 109 12.73 -7.13 -19.42
C GLU A 109 11.39 -6.37 -19.62
N ALA A 110 10.96 -5.53 -18.68
CA ALA A 110 9.72 -4.75 -18.82
C ALA A 110 9.87 -3.36 -19.49
N ARG A 111 11.03 -3.09 -20.12
CA ARG A 111 11.35 -1.80 -20.75
C ARG A 111 11.37 -1.83 -22.28
N GLU A 112 10.82 -2.86 -22.92
CA GLU A 112 10.66 -2.84 -24.38
C GLU A 112 9.53 -1.90 -24.84
N TYR A 113 9.96 -0.67 -25.14
CA TYR A 113 9.56 0.20 -26.25
C TYR A 113 8.12 0.06 -26.80
N GLY A 114 7.27 1.03 -26.45
CA GLY A 114 6.24 1.49 -27.38
C GLY A 114 6.91 2.36 -28.46
N THR A 115 6.77 1.96 -29.73
CA THR A 115 6.98 2.82 -30.90
C THR A 115 5.62 3.15 -31.48
#